data_AF-A0A357B0U1-F1
#
_entry.id   AF-A0A357B0U1-F1
#
_cell.length_a   1.000
_cell.length_b   1.000
_cell.length_c   1.000
_cell.angle_alpha   90.00
_cell.angle_beta   90.00
_cell.angle_gamma   90.00
#
_symmetry.space_group_name_H-M   'P 1'
#
loop_
_entity.id
_entity.type
_entity.pdbx_description
1 polymer ?
#
loop_
_entity_poly.entity_id
_entity_poly.type
_entity_poly.pdbx_seq_one_letter_code
_entity_poly.pdbx_strand_id
1 'polypeptide(L)'
;MHDIVIIGGGPTGLSAALYALRAGKSVLILENNSMGGQIATSPRVENYPGIPVVSGLELTDSLLSQVMSSGGKVDLAETTGITDGTDKKTVHTTSGDYDAKSVIIATGAKHR
;
A
#
# COMPACT_ATOMS: atom_id res chain seq x y z
N MET A 1 -3.08 13.84 9.96
CA MET A 1 -1.76 13.24 10.26
C MET A 1 -1.96 11.77 10.56
N HIS A 2 -1.20 10.90 9.89
CA HIS A 2 -1.24 9.45 10.08
C HIS A 2 -0.07 8.99 10.96
N ASP A 3 -0.18 7.83 11.60
CA ASP A 3 0.99 7.20 12.19
C ASP A 3 1.93 6.71 11.10
N ILE A 4 1.37 6.09 10.05
CA ILE A 4 2.13 5.53 8.93
C ILE A 4 1.48 5.88 7.60
N VAL A 5 2.27 6.43 6.67
CA VAL A 5 1.92 6.48 5.24
C VAL A 5 2.72 5.40 4.50
N ILE A 6 2.04 4.63 3.66
CA ILE A 6 2.63 3.56 2.86
C ILE A 6 2.51 3.95 1.40
N ILE A 7 3.63 3.98 0.68
CA ILE A 7 3.67 4.35 -0.74
C ILE A 7 3.76 3.08 -1.57
N GLY A 8 2.67 2.71 -2.24
CA GLY A 8 2.52 1.49 -3.03
C GLY A 8 1.41 0.59 -2.48
N GLY A 9 0.45 0.25 -3.35
CA GLY A 9 -0.74 -0.56 -3.09
C GLY A 9 -0.63 -2.01 -3.55
N GLY A 10 0.59 -2.51 -3.78
CA GLY A 10 0.84 -3.93 -4.06
C GLY A 10 0.83 -4.82 -2.81
N PRO A 11 1.11 -6.14 -2.95
CA PRO A 11 1.08 -7.08 -1.83
C PRO A 11 1.96 -6.67 -0.64
N THR A 12 3.14 -6.09 -0.91
CA THR A 12 4.04 -5.58 0.13
C THR A 12 3.40 -4.47 0.95
N GLY A 13 2.82 -3.46 0.28
CA GLY A 13 2.19 -2.32 0.95
C GLY A 13 0.92 -2.72 1.70
N LEU A 14 0.09 -3.56 1.08
CA LEU A 14 -1.12 -4.11 1.71
C LEU A 14 -0.81 -4.95 2.95
N SER A 15 0.23 -5.79 2.88
CA SER A 15 0.67 -6.58 4.04
C SER A 15 1.20 -5.70 5.16
N ALA A 16 2.04 -4.71 4.84
CA ALA A 16 2.55 -3.75 5.82
C ALA A 16 1.40 -2.97 6.49
N ALA A 17 0.40 -2.55 5.72
CA ALA A 17 -0.79 -1.88 6.23
C ALA A 17 -1.55 -2.75 7.22
N LEU A 18 -1.81 -4.02 6.86
CA LEU A 18 -2.55 -4.95 7.72
C LEU A 18 -1.86 -5.13 9.07
N TYR A 19 -0.54 -5.30 9.09
CA TYR A 19 0.22 -5.44 10.33
C TYR A 19 0.22 -4.15 11.17
N ALA A 20 0.38 -2.99 10.53
CA ALA A 20 0.34 -1.70 11.21
C ALA A 20 -1.04 -1.42 11.84
N LEU A 21 -2.13 -1.71 11.12
CA LEU A 21 -3.50 -1.58 11.62
C LEU A 21 -3.74 -2.50 12.83
N ARG A 22 -3.26 -3.74 12.76
CA ARG A 22 -3.33 -4.69 13.90
C ARG A 22 -2.54 -4.22 15.12
N ALA A 23 -1.50 -3.41 14.93
CA ALA A 23 -0.76 -2.76 16.00
C ALA A 23 -1.43 -1.46 16.51
N GLY A 24 -2.67 -1.17 16.09
CA GLY A 24 -3.43 0.01 16.50
C GLY A 24 -2.92 1.31 15.90
N LYS A 25 -2.23 1.26 14.76
CA LYS A 25 -1.75 2.45 14.05
C LYS A 25 -2.73 2.90 12.99
N SER A 26 -2.87 4.21 12.82
CA SER A 26 -3.58 4.79 11.68
C SER A 26 -2.71 4.70 10.42
N VAL A 27 -3.25 4.12 9.35
CA VAL A 27 -2.53 3.88 8.09
C VAL A 27 -3.23 4.55 6.92
N LEU A 28 -2.46 5.24 6.08
CA LEU A 28 -2.85 5.65 4.74
C LEU A 28 -1.94 4.97 3.72
N ILE A 29 -2.54 4.35 2.69
CA ILE A 29 -1.83 3.81 1.55
C ILE A 29 -2.05 4.74 0.36
N LEU A 30 -0.96 5.13 -0.29
CA LEU A 30 -0.96 5.93 -1.52
C LEU A 30 -0.59 5.03 -2.70
N GLU A 31 -1.39 5.04 -3.75
CA GLU A 31 -1.13 4.34 -5.01
C GLU A 31 -1.40 5.26 -6.20
N ASN A 32 -0.60 5.17 -7.27
CA ASN A 32 -0.68 6.10 -8.40
C ASN A 32 -1.78 5.75 -9.41
N ASN A 33 -2.23 4.50 -9.48
CA ASN A 33 -3.14 4.05 -10.53
C ASN A 33 -4.19 3.08 -10.02
N SER A 34 -3.81 1.83 -9.76
CA SER A 34 -4.70 0.79 -9.26
C SER A 34 -4.01 -0.05 -8.21
N MET A 35 -4.77 -0.50 -7.22
CA MET A 35 -4.28 -1.40 -6.19
C MET A 35 -3.85 -2.74 -6.80
N GLY A 36 -2.93 -3.42 -6.12
CA GLY A 36 -2.48 -4.77 -6.45
C GLY A 36 -1.10 -4.85 -7.09
N GLY A 37 -0.52 -3.76 -7.57
CA GLY A 37 0.84 -3.75 -8.13
C GLY A 37 1.02 -4.74 -9.28
N GLN A 38 2.22 -5.31 -9.42
CA GLN A 38 2.51 -6.21 -10.55
C GLN A 38 1.71 -7.52 -10.53
N ILE A 39 1.39 -8.07 -9.36
CA ILE A 39 0.74 -9.39 -9.31
C ILE A 39 -0.69 -9.33 -9.86
N ALA A 40 -1.36 -8.18 -9.78
CA ALA A 40 -2.73 -7.99 -10.26
C ALA A 40 -2.91 -8.27 -11.76
N THR A 41 -1.84 -8.15 -12.57
CA THR A 41 -1.89 -8.47 -14.01
C THR A 41 -1.69 -9.95 -14.31
N SER A 42 -1.31 -10.76 -13.33
CA SER A 42 -1.11 -12.19 -13.52
C SER A 42 -2.46 -12.90 -13.65
N PRO A 43 -2.73 -13.61 -14.77
CA PRO A 43 -3.97 -14.36 -14.92
C PRO A 43 -4.03 -15.57 -13.97
N ARG A 44 -2.88 -16.03 -13.47
CA ARG A 44 -2.77 -17.20 -12.62
C ARG A 44 -1.57 -17.12 -11.69
N VAL A 45 -1.80 -17.33 -10.40
CA VAL A 45 -0.81 -17.41 -9.33
C VAL A 45 -0.98 -18.76 -8.64
N GLU A 46 0.08 -19.56 -8.61
CA GLU A 46 0.08 -20.92 -8.04
C GLU A 46 1.27 -21.16 -7.08
N ASN A 47 2.06 -20.11 -6.84
CA ASN A 47 3.27 -20.13 -6.04
C ASN A 47 3.18 -19.20 -4.81
N TYR A 48 1.98 -18.80 -4.41
CA TYR A 48 1.77 -18.05 -3.16
C TYR A 48 1.43 -19.04 -2.02
N PRO A 49 2.30 -19.23 -1.03
CA PRO A 49 2.08 -20.24 0.02
C PRO A 49 0.74 -20.09 0.72
N GLY A 50 0.04 -21.21 0.91
CA GLY A 50 -1.30 -21.24 1.51
C GLY A 50 -2.45 -20.98 0.54
N ILE A 51 -2.17 -20.62 -0.72
CA ILE A 51 -3.16 -20.38 -1.76
C ILE A 51 -2.84 -21.30 -2.95
N PRO A 52 -3.65 -22.36 -3.21
CA PRO A 52 -3.33 -23.33 -4.25
C PRO A 52 -3.26 -22.75 -5.66
N VAL A 53 -4.33 -22.08 -6.10
CA VAL A 53 -4.42 -21.38 -7.39
C VAL A 53 -5.39 -20.21 -7.21
N VAL A 54 -5.02 -19.03 -7.70
CA VAL A 54 -5.85 -17.83 -7.69
C VAL A 54 -5.45 -16.92 -8.85
N SER A 55 -6.33 -16.03 -9.31
CA SER A 55 -5.87 -14.94 -10.18
C SER A 55 -5.13 -13.86 -9.39
N GLY A 56 -4.26 -13.11 -10.05
CA GLY A 56 -3.58 -11.99 -9.44
C GLY A 56 -4.53 -10.95 -8.85
N LEU A 57 -5.61 -10.65 -9.56
CA LEU A 57 -6.63 -9.69 -9.17
C LEU A 57 -7.39 -10.15 -7.91
N GLU A 58 -7.86 -11.40 -7.88
CA GLU A 58 -8.56 -11.96 -6.71
C GLU A 58 -7.67 -11.98 -5.46
N LEU A 59 -6.38 -12.29 -5.62
CA LEU A 59 -5.42 -12.23 -4.53
C LEU A 59 -5.29 -10.81 -3.96
N THR A 60 -5.17 -9.81 -4.83
CA THR A 60 -5.02 -8.42 -4.40
C THR A 60 -6.29 -7.84 -3.80
N ASP A 61 -7.45 -8.20 -4.33
CA ASP A 61 -8.75 -7.77 -3.81
C ASP A 61 -9.01 -8.35 -2.42
N SER A 62 -8.63 -9.61 -2.19
CA SER A 62 -8.69 -10.23 -0.85
C SER A 62 -7.81 -9.49 0.16
N LEU A 63 -6.57 -9.14 -0.21
CA LEU A 63 -5.67 -8.38 0.66
C LEU A 63 -6.19 -6.95 0.92
N LEU A 64 -6.67 -6.27 -0.11
CA LEU A 64 -7.26 -4.94 0.02
C LEU A 64 -8.49 -4.96 0.95
N SER A 65 -9.36 -5.95 0.79
CA SER A 65 -10.55 -6.12 1.62
C SER A 65 -10.20 -6.31 3.10
N GLN A 66 -9.13 -7.06 3.41
CA GLN A 66 -8.65 -7.21 4.79
C GLN A 66 -8.15 -5.89 5.37
N VAL A 67 -7.42 -5.09 4.58
CA VAL A 67 -6.93 -3.77 5.00
C VAL A 67 -8.09 -2.82 5.26
N MET A 68 -9.05 -2.73 4.34
CA MET A 68 -10.22 -1.85 4.48
C MET A 68 -11.09 -2.25 5.68
N SER A 69 -11.30 -3.55 5.88
CA SER A 69 -12.04 -4.08 7.04
C SER A 69 -11.33 -3.83 8.37
N SER A 70 -10.00 -3.66 8.34
CA SER A 70 -9.18 -3.32 9.51
C SER A 70 -9.07 -1.80 9.74
N GLY A 71 -9.78 -0.97 8.96
CA GLY A 71 -9.79 0.49 9.09
C GLY A 71 -8.68 1.22 8.33
N GLY A 72 -7.97 0.53 7.43
CA GLY A 72 -7.01 1.15 6.53
C GLY A 72 -7.67 2.12 5.57
N LYS A 73 -6.95 3.19 5.21
CA LYS A 73 -7.37 4.15 4.19
C LYS A 73 -6.49 4.01 2.97
N VAL A 74 -7.09 4.20 1.80
CA VAL A 74 -6.41 4.21 0.51
C VAL A 74 -6.74 5.51 -0.18
N ASP A 75 -5.75 6.10 -0.83
CA ASP A 75 -5.93 7.23 -1.72
C ASP A 75 -5.17 7.00 -3.03
N LEU A 76 -5.80 7.39 -4.13
CA LEU A 76 -5.22 7.29 -5.47
C LEU A 76 -4.54 8.62 -5.81
N ALA A 77 -3.25 8.69 -5.48
CA ALA A 77 -2.42 9.87 -5.70
C ALA A 77 -0.99 9.45 -6.00
N GLU A 78 -0.40 10.04 -7.04
CA GLU A 78 0.99 9.79 -7.38
C GLU A 78 1.89 10.52 -6.36
N THR A 79 2.73 9.77 -5.67
CA THR A 79 3.74 10.33 -4.76
C THR A 79 4.92 10.86 -5.55
N THR A 80 5.24 12.13 -5.38
CA THR A 80 6.30 12.85 -6.10
C THR A 80 7.56 13.06 -5.26
N GLY A 81 7.47 12.93 -3.93
CA GLY A 81 8.62 13.07 -3.04
C GLY A 81 8.28 12.87 -1.57
N ILE A 82 9.33 12.84 -0.74
CA ILE A 82 9.22 12.77 0.71
C ILE A 82 10.19 13.79 1.29
N THR A 83 9.69 14.65 2.18
CA THR A 83 10.51 15.49 3.05
C THR A 83 10.63 14.84 4.42
N ASP A 84 11.86 14.56 4.85
CA ASP A 84 12.14 14.05 6.19
C ASP A 84 12.41 15.21 7.16
N GLY A 85 11.38 15.62 7.88
CA GLY A 85 11.47 16.65 8.91
C GLY A 85 11.79 16.07 10.29
N THR A 86 12.14 16.95 11.23
CA THR A 86 12.54 16.57 12.59
C THR A 86 11.42 15.86 13.36
N ASP A 87 10.18 16.35 13.27
CA ASP A 87 9.03 15.86 14.05
C ASP A 87 8.06 14.98 13.25
N LYS A 88 8.11 15.09 11.91
CA LYS A 88 7.20 14.42 10.98
C LYS A 88 7.85 14.26 9.61
N LYS A 89 7.32 13.30 8.85
CA LYS A 89 7.60 13.11 7.44
C LYS A 89 6.42 13.66 6.63
N THR A 90 6.71 14.39 5.57
CA THR A 90 5.69 14.90 4.64
C THR A 90 5.84 14.18 3.31
N VAL A 91 4.79 13.51 2.88
CA VAL A 91 4.72 12.82 1.58
C VAL A 91 4.00 13.74 0.59
N HIS A 92 4.72 14.14 -0.45
CA HIS A 92 4.21 15.02 -1.50
C HIS A 92 3.52 14.19 -2.56
N THR A 93 2.33 14.61 -2.97
CA THR A 93 1.57 13.94 -4.03
C THR A 93 0.97 14.92 -5.02
N THR A 94 0.46 14.42 -6.14
CA THR A 94 -0.30 15.20 -7.11
C THR A 94 -1.62 15.77 -6.57
N SER A 95 -2.13 15.21 -5.46
CA SER A 95 -3.44 15.53 -4.90
C SER A 95 -3.36 16.31 -3.57
N GLY A 96 -2.15 16.59 -3.09
CA GLY A 96 -1.88 17.25 -1.81
C GLY A 96 -0.82 16.55 -0.98
N ASP A 97 -0.42 17.19 0.12
CA ASP A 97 0.61 16.68 1.01
C ASP A 97 0.01 15.91 2.20
N TYR A 98 0.66 14.81 2.58
CA TYR A 98 0.26 13.99 3.72
C TYR A 98 1.36 13.92 4.77
N ASP A 99 1.02 14.30 5.99
CA ASP A 99 1.93 14.19 7.14
C ASP A 99 1.79 12.85 7.86
N ALA A 100 2.94 12.24 8.17
CA ALA A 100 3.02 11.01 8.95
C ALA A 100 4.20 10.98 9.93
N LYS A 101 4.09 10.16 10.98
CA LYS A 101 5.24 9.88 11.88
C LYS A 101 6.27 8.97 11.21
N SER A 102 5.83 8.09 10.31
CA SER A 102 6.69 7.15 9.60
C SER A 102 6.17 6.92 8.18
N VAL A 103 7.08 6.56 7.27
CA VAL A 103 6.77 6.25 5.88
C VAL A 103 7.35 4.89 5.53
N ILE A 104 6.56 4.03 4.88
CA ILE A 104 7.01 2.76 4.31
C ILE A 104 6.98 2.88 2.78
N ILE A 105 8.11 2.63 2.13
CA ILE A 105 8.22 2.66 0.67
C ILE A 105 8.06 1.23 0.15
N ALA A 106 6.98 1.00 -0.59
CA ALA A 106 6.58 -0.29 -1.16
C ALA A 106 6.23 -0.15 -2.66
N THR A 107 6.92 0.74 -3.37
CA THR A 107 6.65 1.17 -4.76
C THR A 107 6.93 0.11 -5.83
N GLY A 108 7.53 -1.02 -5.45
CA GLY A 108 7.83 -2.12 -6.36
C GLY A 108 8.84 -1.74 -7.44
N ALA A 109 8.70 -2.36 -8.61
CA ALA A 109 9.51 -2.10 -9.80
C ALA A 109 8.62 -2.12 -11.05
N LYS A 110 9.11 -1.59 -12.17
CA LYS A 110 8.49 -1.72 -13.49
C LYS A 110 9.43 -2.49 -14.40
N HIS A 111 8.88 -3.36 -15.25
CA HIS A 111 9.67 -4.01 -16.29
C HIS A 111 10.22 -2.93 -17.22
N ARG A 112 11.49 -3.08 -17.62
CA ARG A 112 12.15 -2.16 -18.57
C ARG A 112 11.80 -2.54 -20.00
#